data_AF-A0A2G5C5C5-F1
#
_entry.id   AF-A0A2G5C5C5-F1
#
_cell.length_a   1.000
_cell.length_b   1.000
_cell.length_c   1.000
_cell.angle_alpha   90.00
_cell.angle_beta   90.00
_cell.angle_gamma   90.00
#
_symmetry.space_group_name_H-M   'P 1'
#
loop_
_entity.id
_entity.type
_entity.pdbx_description
1 polymer ?
#
loop_
_entity_poly.entity_id
_entity_poly.type
_entity_poly.pdbx_seq_one_letter_code
_entity_poly.pdbx_strand_id
1 'polypeptide(L)'
;MEKERRDNHNLLALNMVASAHSRLANLQRHFQTSDNVGKDGLNGGNVKISPEVAEALSRGDAVVALESTIISHGMPYPQNLETAKELEAIVRNNGAVPATIAILDGIPCIGLTTKELERLANLGTKAQKTARRDIAYLVASRGNGATTVSATMFFASMETQGVTVAAYKTDQFPAFFTETSGCKVPCRVDSPEDCARLIDANLKLGLGTGILIAVPIPKEHAASGSLIESAIQKALQEARDKKVTGNAETPFLLARVNELTGGASLASNIALVKNNALVGAKIAVAHARMRQ
;
A
#
# COMPACT_ATOMS: atom_id res chain seq x y z
N MET A 1 -44.74 3.93 2.71
CA MET A 1 -43.64 2.99 3.02
C MET A 1 -42.72 2.70 1.83
N GLU A 2 -43.18 2.24 0.66
CA GLU A 2 -42.27 1.98 -0.48
C GLU A 2 -41.68 3.25 -1.13
N LYS A 3 -42.48 4.33 -1.22
CA LYS A 3 -42.02 5.61 -1.77
C LYS A 3 -40.94 6.26 -0.88
N GLU A 4 -41.16 6.24 0.42
CA GLU A 4 -40.25 6.76 1.45
C GLU A 4 -38.95 5.95 1.57
N ARG A 5 -39.01 4.63 1.36
CA ARG A 5 -37.80 3.78 1.22
C ARG A 5 -37.02 4.10 -0.07
N ARG A 6 -37.69 4.35 -1.20
CA ARG A 6 -37.04 4.77 -2.45
C ARG A 6 -36.40 6.15 -2.34
N ASP A 7 -37.08 7.09 -1.70
CA ASP A 7 -36.59 8.46 -1.52
C ASP A 7 -35.38 8.50 -0.58
N ASN A 8 -35.36 7.72 0.50
CA ASN A 8 -34.17 7.56 1.37
C ASN A 8 -33.01 6.86 0.67
N HIS A 9 -33.28 5.85 -0.17
CA HIS A 9 -32.24 5.15 -0.93
C HIS A 9 -31.60 6.06 -2.00
N ASN A 10 -32.40 6.90 -2.65
CA ASN A 10 -31.91 7.92 -3.59
C ASN A 10 -31.09 9.00 -2.88
N LEU A 11 -31.46 9.41 -1.66
CA LEU A 11 -30.73 10.42 -0.88
C LEU A 11 -29.37 9.89 -0.38
N LEU A 12 -29.31 8.62 0.06
CA LEU A 12 -28.07 7.92 0.42
C LEU A 12 -27.13 7.78 -0.79
N ALA A 13 -27.65 7.36 -1.94
CA ALA A 13 -26.88 7.26 -3.18
C ALA A 13 -26.33 8.64 -3.62
N LEU A 14 -27.13 9.72 -3.51
CA LEU A 14 -26.68 11.08 -3.81
C LEU A 14 -25.53 11.53 -2.89
N ASN A 15 -25.64 11.22 -1.59
CA ASN A 15 -24.62 11.57 -0.59
C ASN A 15 -23.32 10.76 -0.75
N MET A 16 -23.40 9.48 -1.14
CA MET A 16 -22.23 8.66 -1.45
C MET A 16 -21.48 9.17 -2.69
N VAL A 17 -22.22 9.50 -3.75
CA VAL A 17 -21.65 10.08 -4.98
C VAL A 17 -21.01 11.44 -4.68
N ALA A 18 -21.64 12.27 -3.84
CA ALA A 18 -21.06 13.54 -3.39
C ALA A 18 -19.77 13.35 -2.55
N SER A 19 -19.71 12.33 -1.69
CA SER A 19 -18.50 12.00 -0.91
C SER A 19 -17.35 11.51 -1.80
N ALA A 20 -17.65 10.70 -2.82
CA ALA A 20 -16.65 10.22 -3.77
C ALA A 20 -16.12 11.35 -4.67
N HIS A 21 -17.01 12.20 -5.19
CA HIS A 21 -16.63 13.40 -5.94
C HIS A 21 -15.82 14.37 -5.07
N SER A 22 -16.17 14.54 -3.78
CA SER A 22 -15.39 15.36 -2.86
C SER A 22 -14.00 14.78 -2.58
N ARG A 23 -13.82 13.45 -2.56
CA ARG A 23 -12.50 12.81 -2.38
C ARG A 23 -11.63 12.94 -3.62
N LEU A 24 -12.19 12.72 -4.81
CA LEU A 24 -11.50 12.93 -6.09
C LEU A 24 -11.15 14.41 -6.28
N ALA A 25 -12.08 15.32 -5.97
CA ALA A 25 -11.84 16.76 -5.98
C ALA A 25 -10.83 17.18 -4.90
N ASN A 26 -10.78 16.55 -3.73
CA ASN A 26 -9.74 16.81 -2.72
C ASN A 26 -8.36 16.34 -3.19
N LEU A 27 -8.28 15.15 -3.79
CA LEU A 27 -7.04 14.63 -4.40
C LEU A 27 -6.53 15.57 -5.51
N GLN A 28 -7.43 16.13 -6.32
CA GLN A 28 -7.08 17.10 -7.37
C GLN A 28 -6.72 18.48 -6.78
N ARG A 29 -7.47 18.97 -5.79
CA ARG A 29 -7.22 20.27 -5.13
C ARG A 29 -5.91 20.34 -4.35
N HIS A 30 -5.44 19.24 -3.77
CA HIS A 30 -4.15 19.21 -3.08
C HIS A 30 -2.94 19.44 -4.01
N PHE A 31 -3.12 19.33 -5.33
CA PHE A 31 -2.08 19.56 -6.34
C PHE A 31 -2.36 20.74 -7.28
N GLN A 32 -3.59 21.26 -7.29
CA GLN A 32 -3.91 22.53 -7.93
C GLN A 32 -3.57 23.67 -6.97
N THR A 33 -2.37 24.24 -7.11
CA THR A 33 -2.13 25.60 -6.60
C THR A 33 -3.13 26.53 -7.29
N SER A 34 -3.88 27.29 -6.50
CA SER A 34 -4.84 28.33 -6.90
C SER A 34 -4.59 28.92 -8.28
N ASP A 35 -5.61 28.86 -9.14
CA ASP A 35 -5.67 29.54 -10.44
C ASP A 35 -5.50 31.05 -10.27
N ASN A 36 -4.26 31.51 -10.35
CA ASN A 36 -3.84 32.80 -10.88
C ASN A 36 -2.32 32.89 -10.78
N VAL A 37 -1.63 32.78 -11.92
CA VAL A 37 -0.46 33.60 -12.34
C VAL A 37 0.19 32.96 -13.57
N GLY A 38 0.29 33.74 -14.64
CA GLY A 38 1.48 33.83 -15.49
C GLY A 38 1.72 32.74 -16.54
N LYS A 39 1.78 33.16 -17.80
CA LYS A 39 2.48 32.48 -18.89
C LYS A 39 3.94 32.26 -18.49
N ASP A 40 4.28 31.10 -17.91
CA ASP A 40 5.61 30.46 -17.95
C ASP A 40 5.58 29.12 -17.20
N GLY A 41 5.29 28.03 -17.93
CA GLY A 41 5.88 26.68 -17.80
C GLY A 41 5.95 25.89 -16.47
N LEU A 42 5.47 26.40 -15.33
CA LEU A 42 5.55 25.73 -14.02
C LEU A 42 4.21 25.09 -13.64
N ASN A 43 3.86 23.96 -14.28
CA ASN A 43 2.72 23.16 -13.85
C ASN A 43 3.09 22.32 -12.61
N GLY A 44 2.47 22.65 -11.46
CA GLY A 44 2.44 21.80 -10.26
C GLY A 44 1.96 20.38 -10.61
N GLY A 45 2.65 19.37 -10.05
CA GLY A 45 2.57 17.99 -10.51
C GLY A 45 1.17 17.38 -10.37
N ASN A 46 0.48 17.18 -11.50
CA ASN A 46 -0.78 16.42 -11.55
C ASN A 46 -0.56 14.96 -11.15
N VAL A 47 -1.41 14.43 -10.25
CA VAL A 47 -1.51 12.99 -9.98
C VAL A 47 -2.33 12.34 -11.10
N LYS A 48 -1.80 11.28 -11.71
CA LYS A 48 -2.51 10.44 -12.67
C LYS A 48 -3.27 9.35 -11.92
N ILE A 49 -4.60 9.32 -12.02
CA ILE A 49 -5.42 8.22 -11.52
C ILE A 49 -5.89 7.40 -12.73
N SER A 50 -5.79 6.07 -12.68
CA SER A 50 -6.28 5.21 -13.76
C SER A 50 -7.81 5.32 -13.89
N PRO A 51 -8.36 5.18 -15.12
CA PRO A 51 -9.81 5.23 -15.31
C PRO A 51 -10.57 4.22 -14.44
N GLU A 52 -10.04 3.00 -14.31
CA GLU A 52 -10.63 1.94 -13.49
C GLU A 52 -10.71 2.33 -12.01
N VAL A 53 -9.63 2.89 -11.45
CA VAL A 53 -9.59 3.32 -10.05
C VAL A 53 -10.50 4.53 -9.84
N ALA A 54 -10.52 5.49 -10.76
CA ALA A 54 -11.38 6.67 -10.68
C ALA A 54 -12.87 6.27 -10.70
N GLU A 55 -13.26 5.33 -11.56
CA GLU A 55 -14.63 4.82 -11.65
C GLU A 55 -15.03 4.02 -10.40
N ALA A 56 -14.15 3.16 -9.90
CA ALA A 56 -14.39 2.41 -8.67
C ALA A 56 -14.61 3.36 -7.48
N LEU A 57 -13.78 4.40 -7.35
CA LEU A 57 -13.93 5.42 -6.32
C LEU A 57 -15.24 6.18 -6.46
N SER A 58 -15.66 6.57 -7.67
CA SER A 58 -16.89 7.34 -7.91
C SER A 58 -18.16 6.57 -7.56
N ARG A 59 -18.18 5.25 -7.78
CA ARG A 59 -19.26 4.33 -7.35
C ARG A 59 -19.19 3.95 -5.89
N GLY A 60 -18.08 4.29 -5.22
CA GLY A 60 -17.84 3.93 -3.85
C GLY A 60 -17.48 2.45 -3.64
N ASP A 61 -17.00 1.80 -4.70
CA ASP A 61 -16.51 0.42 -4.68
C ASP A 61 -15.23 0.28 -3.83
N ALA A 62 -14.89 -0.96 -3.48
CA ALA A 62 -13.68 -1.28 -2.76
C ALA A 62 -12.44 -1.09 -3.64
N VAL A 63 -11.44 -0.34 -3.15
CA VAL A 63 -10.14 -0.14 -3.81
C VAL A 63 -9.02 -0.50 -2.83
N VAL A 64 -7.99 -1.21 -3.30
CA VAL A 64 -6.80 -1.55 -2.50
C VAL A 64 -5.57 -0.96 -3.15
N ALA A 65 -4.89 -0.05 -2.45
CA ALA A 65 -3.60 0.47 -2.87
C ALA A 65 -2.50 -0.57 -2.65
N LEU A 66 -1.62 -0.75 -3.64
CA LEU A 66 -0.46 -1.64 -3.57
C LEU A 66 0.82 -0.82 -3.74
N GLU A 67 1.83 -1.05 -2.89
CA GLU A 67 3.13 -0.37 -3.02
C GLU A 67 3.98 -0.93 -4.18
N SER A 68 4.90 -0.12 -4.70
CA SER A 68 5.77 -0.49 -5.81
C SER A 68 7.21 -0.86 -5.42
N THR A 69 7.65 -0.58 -4.19
CA THR A 69 9.03 -0.89 -3.75
C THR A 69 9.36 -2.37 -3.86
N ILE A 70 8.42 -3.23 -3.47
CA ILE A 70 8.62 -4.68 -3.56
C ILE A 70 8.86 -5.16 -5.00
N ILE A 71 8.28 -4.46 -5.99
CA ILE A 71 8.42 -4.77 -7.42
C ILE A 71 9.81 -4.36 -7.92
N SER A 72 10.30 -3.18 -7.54
CA SER A 72 11.58 -2.68 -8.07
C SER A 72 12.81 -3.13 -7.28
N HIS A 73 12.68 -3.33 -5.97
CA HIS A 73 13.82 -3.58 -5.06
C HIS A 73 13.66 -4.82 -4.18
N GLY A 74 12.46 -5.39 -4.09
CA GLY A 74 12.19 -6.53 -3.22
C GLY A 74 12.43 -7.87 -3.89
N MET A 75 12.36 -7.94 -5.22
CA MET A 75 12.40 -9.19 -6.00
C MET A 75 13.13 -8.97 -7.33
N PRO A 76 13.85 -9.98 -7.86
CA PRO A 76 14.45 -9.89 -9.17
C PRO A 76 13.42 -10.08 -10.30
N TYR A 77 13.76 -9.65 -11.50
CA TYR A 77 12.97 -9.94 -12.71
C TYR A 77 13.19 -11.39 -13.19
N PRO A 78 12.17 -12.11 -13.68
CA PRO A 78 10.76 -11.71 -13.92
C PRO A 78 9.82 -11.88 -12.71
N GLN A 79 10.30 -12.45 -11.61
CA GLN A 79 9.49 -12.81 -10.44
C GLN A 79 8.80 -11.60 -9.80
N ASN A 80 9.41 -10.42 -9.88
CA ASN A 80 8.81 -9.17 -9.43
C ASN A 80 7.52 -8.80 -10.17
N LEU A 81 7.52 -8.94 -11.50
CA LEU A 81 6.37 -8.67 -12.36
C LEU A 81 5.28 -9.72 -12.18
N GLU A 82 5.68 -10.99 -12.12
CA GLU A 82 4.76 -12.11 -11.87
C GLU A 82 4.03 -11.92 -10.54
N THR A 83 4.79 -11.64 -9.48
CA THR A 83 4.22 -11.36 -8.15
C THR A 83 3.30 -10.15 -8.20
N ALA A 84 3.69 -9.05 -8.84
CA ALA A 84 2.84 -7.87 -8.95
C ALA A 84 1.49 -8.18 -9.63
N LYS A 85 1.50 -8.92 -10.74
CA LYS A 85 0.30 -9.36 -11.45
C LYS A 85 -0.56 -10.28 -10.59
N GLU A 86 0.06 -11.20 -9.85
CA GLU A 86 -0.65 -12.08 -8.93
C GLU A 86 -1.32 -11.31 -7.78
N LEU A 87 -0.67 -10.28 -7.24
CA LEU A 87 -1.27 -9.44 -6.19
C LEU A 87 -2.48 -8.68 -6.71
N GLU A 88 -2.38 -8.08 -7.91
CA GLU A 88 -3.54 -7.42 -8.54
C GLU A 88 -4.68 -8.41 -8.78
N ALA A 89 -4.36 -9.64 -9.22
CA ALA A 89 -5.35 -10.71 -9.40
C ALA A 89 -5.99 -11.14 -8.07
N ILE A 90 -5.22 -11.28 -6.99
CA ILE A 90 -5.75 -11.62 -5.66
C ILE A 90 -6.76 -10.56 -5.21
N VAL A 91 -6.41 -9.28 -5.33
CA VAL A 91 -7.29 -8.17 -4.97
C VAL A 91 -8.59 -8.22 -5.79
N ARG A 92 -8.45 -8.38 -7.11
CA ARG A 92 -9.58 -8.44 -8.05
C ARG A 92 -10.51 -9.62 -7.78
N ASN A 93 -9.96 -10.81 -7.58
CA ASN A 93 -10.71 -12.03 -7.30
C ASN A 93 -11.45 -11.98 -5.95
N ASN A 94 -11.07 -11.06 -5.07
CA ASN A 94 -11.72 -10.84 -3.78
C ASN A 94 -12.66 -9.62 -3.78
N GLY A 95 -13.02 -9.09 -4.96
CA GLY A 95 -14.08 -8.09 -5.11
C GLY A 95 -13.65 -6.64 -4.88
N ALA A 96 -12.34 -6.35 -4.91
CA ALA A 96 -11.82 -4.99 -4.86
C ALA A 96 -11.02 -4.66 -6.13
N VAL A 97 -10.88 -3.37 -6.44
CA VAL A 97 -10.06 -2.87 -7.54
C VAL A 97 -8.63 -2.61 -7.05
N PRO A 98 -7.60 -3.22 -7.67
CA PRO A 98 -6.22 -2.95 -7.31
C PRO A 98 -5.76 -1.59 -7.84
N ALA A 99 -4.99 -0.87 -7.02
CA ALA A 99 -4.36 0.39 -7.39
C ALA A 99 -2.87 0.33 -7.04
N THR A 100 -2.05 -0.28 -7.89
CA THR A 100 -0.59 -0.21 -7.74
C THR A 100 -0.12 1.24 -7.90
N ILE A 101 0.65 1.75 -6.94
CA ILE A 101 1.09 3.16 -6.90
C ILE A 101 2.59 3.26 -7.16
N ALA A 102 2.99 4.16 -8.07
CA ALA A 102 4.39 4.49 -8.35
C ALA A 102 4.52 5.95 -8.82
N ILE A 103 5.75 6.46 -8.93
CA ILE A 103 6.03 7.72 -9.61
C ILE A 103 6.74 7.40 -10.94
N LEU A 104 6.12 7.78 -12.06
CA LEU A 104 6.66 7.56 -13.40
C LEU A 104 6.91 8.91 -14.08
N ASP A 105 8.14 9.16 -14.50
CA ASP A 105 8.56 10.41 -15.17
C ASP A 105 8.14 11.69 -14.39
N GLY A 106 8.27 11.63 -13.05
CA GLY A 106 7.87 12.71 -12.14
C GLY A 106 6.38 12.80 -11.83
N ILE A 107 5.54 11.93 -12.41
CA ILE A 107 4.09 11.94 -12.24
C ILE A 107 3.69 10.84 -11.25
N PRO A 108 3.07 11.18 -10.10
CA PRO A 108 2.47 10.17 -9.24
C PRO A 108 1.32 9.46 -9.96
N CYS A 109 1.37 8.14 -10.05
CA CYS A 109 0.39 7.30 -10.74
C CYS A 109 -0.32 6.41 -9.72
N ILE A 110 -1.65 6.50 -9.66
CA ILE A 110 -2.53 5.66 -8.83
C ILE A 110 -3.28 4.69 -9.75
N GLY A 111 -2.90 3.41 -9.69
CA GLY A 111 -3.32 2.40 -10.65
C GLY A 111 -2.43 2.44 -11.89
N LEU A 112 -1.49 1.48 -11.98
CA LEU A 112 -0.65 1.33 -13.15
C LEU A 112 -1.35 0.50 -14.23
N THR A 113 -1.12 0.85 -15.50
CA THR A 113 -1.44 -0.05 -16.60
C THR A 113 -0.46 -1.23 -16.63
N THR A 114 -0.82 -2.32 -17.30
CA THR A 114 0.07 -3.49 -17.47
C THR A 114 1.43 -3.10 -18.05
N LYS A 115 1.46 -2.18 -19.04
CA LYS A 115 2.69 -1.69 -19.64
C LYS A 115 3.55 -0.87 -18.67
N GLU A 116 2.91 -0.07 -17.82
CA GLU A 116 3.61 0.72 -16.80
C GLU A 116 4.16 -0.16 -15.67
N LEU A 117 3.41 -1.18 -15.28
CA LEU A 117 3.85 -2.19 -14.31
C LEU A 117 5.06 -2.98 -14.85
N GLU A 118 5.00 -3.41 -16.10
CA GLU A 118 6.10 -4.07 -16.81
C GLU A 118 7.33 -3.16 -16.92
N ARG A 119 7.12 -1.88 -17.27
CA ARG A 119 8.18 -0.88 -17.31
C ARG A 119 8.85 -0.74 -15.95
N LEU A 120 8.08 -0.61 -14.87
CA LEU A 120 8.60 -0.48 -13.51
C LEU A 120 9.39 -1.72 -13.07
N ALA A 121 8.88 -2.92 -13.36
CA ALA A 121 9.54 -4.18 -13.04
C ALA A 121 10.87 -4.35 -13.79
N ASN A 122 10.93 -3.95 -15.07
CA ASN A 122 12.15 -3.96 -15.88
C ASN A 122 13.17 -2.90 -15.44
N LEU A 123 12.70 -1.73 -14.98
CA LEU A 123 13.59 -0.71 -14.42
C LEU A 123 14.32 -1.22 -13.17
N GLY A 124 13.65 -2.01 -12.33
CA GLY A 124 14.24 -2.57 -11.12
C GLY A 124 14.88 -1.49 -10.24
N THR A 125 16.14 -1.71 -9.83
CA THR A 125 16.90 -0.78 -8.97
C THR A 125 17.26 0.56 -9.63
N LYS A 126 16.97 0.75 -10.93
CA LYS A 126 17.10 2.07 -11.59
C LYS A 126 15.97 3.02 -11.21
N ALA A 127 14.82 2.49 -10.75
CA ALA A 127 13.80 3.31 -10.12
C ALA A 127 14.28 3.68 -8.70
N GLN A 128 14.18 4.92 -8.28
CA GLN A 128 14.63 5.33 -6.96
C GLN A 128 13.67 4.79 -5.88
N LYS A 129 14.19 4.08 -4.88
CA LYS A 129 13.41 3.75 -3.68
C LYS A 129 13.00 5.05 -2.98
N THR A 130 11.70 5.31 -2.91
CA THR A 130 11.12 6.62 -2.56
C THR A 130 10.32 6.50 -1.26
N ALA A 131 10.85 7.07 -0.18
CA ALA A 131 10.10 7.34 1.05
C ALA A 131 9.49 8.75 1.00
N ARG A 132 8.64 9.09 1.99
CA ARG A 132 7.91 10.38 2.01
C ARG A 132 8.81 11.61 1.81
N ARG A 133 10.00 11.62 2.43
CA ARG A 133 10.98 12.72 2.33
C ARG A 133 11.57 12.89 0.93
N ASP A 134 11.57 11.83 0.13
CA ASP A 134 12.22 11.79 -1.19
C ASP A 134 11.27 12.28 -2.30
N ILE A 135 9.95 12.33 -2.03
CA ILE A 135 8.90 12.64 -3.01
C ILE A 135 9.15 13.98 -3.70
N ALA A 136 9.40 15.05 -2.93
CA ALA A 136 9.55 16.40 -3.47
C ALA A 136 10.72 16.49 -4.47
N TYR A 137 11.87 15.89 -4.13
CA TYR A 137 13.02 15.81 -5.02
C TYR A 137 12.72 15.02 -6.28
N LEU A 138 12.03 13.89 -6.15
CA LEU A 138 11.75 13.00 -7.28
C LEU A 138 10.78 13.63 -8.28
N VAL A 139 9.76 14.34 -7.78
CA VAL A 139 8.81 15.10 -8.60
C VAL A 139 9.51 16.25 -9.31
N ALA A 140 10.30 17.04 -8.59
CA ALA A 140 11.03 18.17 -9.15
C ALA A 140 12.06 17.76 -10.23
N SER A 141 12.73 16.62 -10.03
CA SER A 141 13.72 16.08 -10.97
C SER A 141 13.14 15.28 -12.13
N ARG A 142 11.81 15.08 -12.16
CA ARG A 142 11.11 14.22 -13.13
C ARG A 142 11.66 12.79 -13.19
N GLY A 143 12.08 12.28 -12.03
CA GLY A 143 12.63 10.94 -11.88
C GLY A 143 11.57 9.82 -11.84
N ASN A 144 12.04 8.57 -11.88
CA ASN A 144 11.21 7.38 -11.67
C ASN A 144 11.44 6.83 -10.26
N GLY A 145 10.37 6.47 -9.55
CA GLY A 145 10.47 6.07 -8.14
C GLY A 145 9.49 4.99 -7.72
N ALA A 146 10.02 4.01 -6.99
CA ALA A 146 9.25 2.96 -6.35
C ALA A 146 8.91 3.39 -4.91
N THR A 147 7.63 3.54 -4.59
CA THR A 147 7.17 4.08 -3.31
C THR A 147 7.26 3.04 -2.21
N THR A 148 7.88 3.38 -1.09
CA THR A 148 7.84 2.56 0.14
C THR A 148 6.47 2.66 0.78
N VAL A 149 6.18 1.84 1.79
CA VAL A 149 5.00 1.99 2.65
C VAL A 149 4.77 3.43 3.08
N SER A 150 5.82 4.17 3.49
CA SER A 150 5.66 5.57 3.94
C SER A 150 5.18 6.53 2.86
N ALA A 151 5.69 6.39 1.62
CA ALA A 151 5.27 7.24 0.50
C ALA A 151 3.90 6.80 -0.05
N THR A 152 3.66 5.49 -0.11
CA THR A 152 2.38 4.90 -0.52
C THR A 152 1.27 5.31 0.45
N MET A 153 1.53 5.19 1.76
CA MET A 153 0.63 5.69 2.79
C MET A 153 0.47 7.19 2.65
N PHE A 154 1.53 8.00 2.51
CA PHE A 154 1.38 9.45 2.32
C PHE A 154 0.44 9.80 1.17
N PHE A 155 0.60 9.19 -0.01
CA PHE A 155 -0.32 9.42 -1.13
C PHE A 155 -1.74 8.91 -0.86
N ALA A 156 -1.89 7.79 -0.15
CA ALA A 156 -3.18 7.26 0.29
C ALA A 156 -3.81 8.04 1.46
N SER A 157 -2.99 8.78 2.22
CA SER A 157 -3.27 9.43 3.49
C SER A 157 -2.84 10.90 3.43
N MET A 158 -3.11 11.62 2.35
CA MET A 158 -2.89 13.08 2.30
C MET A 158 -3.85 13.86 3.23
N GLU A 159 -4.28 13.22 4.32
CA GLU A 159 -4.73 13.78 5.59
C GLU A 159 -3.87 13.09 6.71
N THR A 160 -3.19 13.91 7.52
CA THR A 160 -2.80 13.71 8.94
C THR A 160 -1.69 12.74 9.46
N GLN A 161 -1.12 13.13 10.61
CA GLN A 161 -0.13 12.43 11.46
C GLN A 161 -0.84 11.84 12.72
N GLY A 162 -0.67 10.54 13.00
CA GLY A 162 -1.24 9.86 14.18
C GLY A 162 -1.76 8.44 13.90
N VAL A 163 -0.88 7.51 13.56
CA VAL A 163 -1.28 6.19 13.01
C VAL A 163 -1.84 5.26 14.09
N THR A 164 -3.07 4.78 13.90
CA THR A 164 -3.62 3.69 14.73
C THR A 164 -2.99 2.37 14.32
N VAL A 165 -2.52 1.57 15.29
CA VAL A 165 -1.91 0.25 15.03
C VAL A 165 -2.81 -0.84 15.59
N ALA A 166 -3.19 -1.80 14.75
CA ALA A 166 -3.92 -3.01 15.15
C ALA A 166 -3.23 -4.26 14.59
N ALA A 167 -3.40 -5.41 15.23
CA ALA A 167 -3.02 -6.70 14.64
C ALA A 167 -4.22 -7.60 14.38
N TYR A 168 -4.14 -8.32 13.25
CA TYR A 168 -5.19 -9.19 12.77
C TYR A 168 -5.07 -10.60 13.38
N LYS A 169 -6.06 -11.01 14.17
CA LYS A 169 -6.19 -12.32 14.83
C LYS A 169 -5.07 -12.66 15.82
N THR A 170 -4.36 -11.67 16.35
CA THR A 170 -3.26 -11.85 17.30
C THR A 170 -3.15 -10.66 18.25
N ASP A 171 -2.63 -10.92 19.46
CA ASP A 171 -2.34 -9.90 20.48
C ASP A 171 -0.89 -9.39 20.43
N GLN A 172 -0.10 -9.92 19.50
CA GLN A 172 1.30 -9.54 19.30
C GLN A 172 1.55 -8.95 17.93
N PHE A 173 2.48 -8.01 17.84
CA PHE A 173 2.90 -7.44 16.58
C PHE A 173 3.70 -8.52 15.80
N PRO A 174 3.31 -8.87 14.56
CA PRO A 174 4.04 -9.86 13.77
C PRO A 174 5.38 -9.30 13.29
N ALA A 175 6.44 -10.10 13.34
CA ALA A 175 7.80 -9.74 12.93
C ALA A 175 8.13 -10.28 11.54
N PHE A 176 7.25 -9.98 10.57
CA PHE A 176 7.42 -10.28 9.15
C PHE A 176 7.53 -11.79 8.84
N PHE A 177 8.70 -12.40 9.02
CA PHE A 177 8.92 -13.84 8.82
C PHE A 177 8.54 -14.70 10.03
N THR A 178 8.29 -14.08 11.19
CA THR A 178 7.85 -14.75 12.39
C THR A 178 6.47 -14.22 12.82
N GLU A 179 5.65 -15.10 13.39
CA GLU A 179 4.29 -14.75 13.83
C GLU A 179 4.28 -13.73 14.98
N THR A 180 5.39 -13.60 15.72
CA THR A 180 5.47 -12.77 16.93
C THR A 180 6.80 -12.04 16.99
N SER A 181 6.76 -10.75 17.33
CA SER A 181 7.94 -9.93 17.66
C SER A 181 8.27 -9.91 19.16
N GLY A 182 7.41 -10.46 20.02
CA GLY A 182 7.46 -10.24 21.47
C GLY A 182 6.83 -8.93 21.94
N CYS A 183 6.44 -8.04 21.03
CA CYS A 183 5.74 -6.79 21.35
C CYS A 183 4.22 -7.01 21.31
N LYS A 184 3.51 -6.56 22.36
CA LYS A 184 2.04 -6.53 22.35
C LYS A 184 1.53 -5.41 21.44
N VAL A 185 0.44 -5.65 20.72
CA VAL A 185 -0.26 -4.57 20.00
C VAL A 185 -1.27 -3.87 20.91
N PRO A 186 -1.53 -2.57 20.68
CA PRO A 186 -2.52 -1.83 21.45
C PRO A 186 -3.96 -2.21 21.10
N CYS A 187 -4.20 -2.76 19.90
CA CYS A 187 -5.52 -3.17 19.42
C CYS A 187 -5.42 -4.50 18.67
N ARG A 188 -6.32 -5.43 18.98
CA ARG A 188 -6.55 -6.67 18.22
C ARG A 188 -7.87 -6.57 17.47
N VAL A 189 -7.89 -7.06 16.24
CA VAL A 189 -9.07 -7.19 15.38
C VAL A 189 -9.13 -8.62 14.84
N ASP A 190 -10.30 -9.27 14.82
CA ASP A 190 -10.41 -10.71 14.54
C ASP A 190 -11.09 -11.03 13.21
N SER A 191 -11.73 -10.05 12.56
CA SER A 191 -12.40 -10.20 11.28
C SER A 191 -12.19 -9.00 10.33
N PRO A 192 -12.35 -9.17 9.00
CA PRO A 192 -12.34 -8.05 8.07
C PRO A 192 -13.39 -6.97 8.41
N GLU A 193 -14.52 -7.39 8.98
CA GLU A 193 -15.58 -6.52 9.46
C GLU A 193 -15.15 -5.69 10.68
N ASP A 194 -14.32 -6.25 11.59
CA ASP A 194 -13.76 -5.49 12.72
C ASP A 194 -12.82 -4.39 12.22
N CYS A 195 -11.95 -4.75 11.27
CA CYS A 195 -11.05 -3.81 10.60
C CYS A 195 -11.85 -2.69 9.89
N ALA A 196 -12.91 -3.06 9.18
CA ALA A 196 -13.79 -2.11 8.50
C ALA A 196 -14.47 -1.15 9.48
N ARG A 197 -14.94 -1.64 10.64
CA ARG A 197 -15.49 -0.79 11.71
C ARG A 197 -14.45 0.16 12.31
N LEU A 198 -13.20 -0.29 12.45
CA LEU A 198 -12.10 0.56 12.91
C LEU A 198 -11.84 1.72 11.92
N ILE A 199 -11.81 1.42 10.61
CA ILE A 199 -11.66 2.41 9.54
C ILE A 199 -12.84 3.39 9.53
N ASP A 200 -14.06 2.87 9.56
CA ASP A 200 -15.29 3.69 9.56
C ASP A 200 -15.36 4.62 10.78
N ALA A 201 -14.98 4.13 11.97
CA ALA A 201 -14.90 4.95 13.18
C ALA A 201 -13.85 6.07 13.05
N ASN A 202 -12.65 5.77 12.54
CA ASN A 202 -11.60 6.76 12.30
C ASN A 202 -12.08 7.89 11.36
N LEU A 203 -12.80 7.51 10.30
CA LEU A 203 -13.38 8.44 9.33
C LEU A 203 -14.52 9.27 9.94
N LYS A 204 -15.47 8.66 10.64
CA LYS A 204 -16.62 9.34 11.26
C LYS A 204 -16.22 10.32 12.36
N LEU A 205 -15.15 10.00 13.09
CA LEU A 205 -14.59 10.88 14.11
C LEU A 205 -13.71 12.00 13.51
N GLY A 206 -13.46 11.98 12.19
CA GLY A 206 -12.64 12.99 11.53
C GLY A 206 -11.19 12.98 12.02
N LEU A 207 -10.68 11.83 12.48
CA LEU A 207 -9.31 11.73 13.00
C LEU A 207 -8.27 12.00 11.91
N GLY A 208 -8.63 11.69 10.66
CA GLY A 208 -7.83 11.93 9.46
C GLY A 208 -6.58 11.05 9.35
N THR A 209 -6.32 10.14 10.30
CA THR A 209 -5.08 9.38 10.34
C THR A 209 -5.14 8.05 9.62
N GLY A 210 -4.01 7.60 9.06
CA GLY A 210 -3.87 6.24 8.54
C GLY A 210 -3.98 5.17 9.65
N ILE A 211 -4.39 3.96 9.26
CA ILE A 211 -4.45 2.80 10.14
C ILE A 211 -3.47 1.74 9.62
N LEU A 212 -2.60 1.23 10.49
CA LEU A 212 -1.75 0.08 10.23
C LEU A 212 -2.42 -1.18 10.79
N ILE A 213 -2.75 -2.12 9.91
CA ILE A 213 -3.24 -3.45 10.29
C ILE A 213 -2.12 -4.45 10.03
N ALA A 214 -1.50 -4.94 11.09
CA ALA A 214 -0.43 -5.92 11.02
C ALA A 214 -1.02 -7.32 10.87
N VAL A 215 -0.71 -7.98 9.77
CA VAL A 215 -1.21 -9.32 9.43
C VAL A 215 -0.07 -10.34 9.60
N PRO A 216 -0.22 -11.37 10.44
CA PRO A 216 0.78 -12.42 10.59
C PRO A 216 1.01 -13.21 9.29
N ILE A 217 2.22 -13.73 9.12
CA ILE A 217 2.53 -14.71 8.07
C ILE A 217 1.64 -15.95 8.23
N PRO A 218 1.19 -16.59 7.13
CA PRO A 218 0.45 -17.85 7.23
C PRO A 218 1.26 -18.93 7.96
N LYS A 219 0.59 -19.75 8.78
CA LYS A 219 1.23 -20.74 9.65
C LYS A 219 2.08 -21.75 8.90
N GLU A 220 1.66 -22.15 7.70
CA GLU A 220 2.41 -23.05 6.83
C GLU A 220 3.80 -22.51 6.43
N HIS A 221 3.99 -21.19 6.45
CA HIS A 221 5.25 -20.52 6.14
C HIS A 221 6.01 -20.04 7.38
N ALA A 222 5.38 -20.10 8.56
CA ALA A 222 6.01 -19.72 9.83
C ALA A 222 7.10 -20.69 10.30
N ALA A 223 7.06 -21.96 9.85
CA ALA A 223 8.00 -23.00 10.25
C ALA A 223 9.47 -22.70 9.88
N SER A 224 9.69 -21.87 8.85
CA SER A 224 11.04 -21.40 8.47
C SER A 224 11.51 -20.20 9.31
N GLY A 225 10.69 -19.69 10.22
CA GLY A 225 10.95 -18.45 10.96
C GLY A 225 12.26 -18.46 11.77
N SER A 226 12.60 -19.58 12.43
CA SER A 226 13.84 -19.69 13.22
C SER A 226 15.11 -19.71 12.35
N LEU A 227 15.03 -20.36 11.18
CA LEU A 227 16.09 -20.35 10.17
C LEU A 227 16.30 -18.93 9.61
N ILE A 228 15.20 -18.26 9.27
CA ILE A 228 15.23 -16.90 8.72
C ILE A 228 15.73 -15.91 9.77
N GLU A 229 15.30 -16.02 11.02
CA GLU A 229 15.79 -15.19 12.13
C GLU A 229 17.30 -15.33 12.32
N SER A 230 17.81 -16.56 12.31
CA SER A 230 19.25 -16.84 12.39
C SER A 230 20.01 -16.19 11.22
N ALA A 231 19.44 -16.25 10.01
CA ALA A 231 19.99 -15.60 8.84
C ALA A 231 19.96 -14.05 8.94
N ILE A 232 18.90 -13.47 9.51
CA ILE A 232 18.78 -12.03 9.75
C ILE A 232 19.87 -11.56 10.71
N GLN A 233 20.05 -12.24 11.85
CA GLN A 233 21.09 -11.84 12.82
C GLN A 233 22.49 -11.88 12.20
N LYS A 234 22.77 -12.90 11.39
CA LYS A 234 24.03 -12.99 10.64
C LYS A 234 24.16 -11.85 9.61
N ALA A 235 23.11 -11.58 8.83
CA ALA A 235 23.12 -10.51 7.83
C ALA A 235 23.28 -9.12 8.46
N LEU A 236 22.66 -8.87 9.62
CA LEU A 236 22.82 -7.63 10.39
C LEU A 236 24.27 -7.46 10.88
N GLN A 237 24.90 -8.53 11.36
CA GLN A 237 26.30 -8.48 11.76
C GLN A 237 27.20 -8.16 10.56
N GLU A 238 27.01 -8.84 9.44
CA GLU A 238 27.79 -8.58 8.22
C GLU A 238 27.57 -7.16 7.66
N ALA A 239 26.36 -6.62 7.78
CA ALA A 239 26.05 -5.23 7.39
C ALA A 239 26.84 -4.23 8.25
N ARG A 240 26.89 -4.46 9.57
CA ARG A 240 27.67 -3.64 10.51
C ARG A 240 29.16 -3.70 10.20
N ASP A 241 29.70 -4.89 9.98
CA ASP A 241 31.13 -5.09 9.68
C ASP A 241 31.52 -4.39 8.37
N LYS A 242 30.62 -4.41 7.37
CA LYS A 242 30.79 -3.73 6.08
C LYS A 242 30.39 -2.25 6.09
N LYS A 243 29.90 -1.72 7.22
CA LYS A 243 29.38 -0.35 7.39
C LYS A 243 28.30 0.03 6.35
N VAL A 244 27.47 -0.93 5.95
CA VAL A 244 26.33 -0.66 5.07
C VAL A 244 25.27 0.11 5.87
N THR A 245 24.88 1.29 5.39
CA THR A 245 23.95 2.19 6.10
C THR A 245 22.96 2.87 5.15
N GLY A 246 21.91 3.45 5.72
CA GLY A 246 20.94 4.24 4.98
C GLY A 246 20.13 3.42 3.97
N ASN A 247 19.87 3.97 2.79
CA ASN A 247 19.01 3.33 1.79
C ASN A 247 19.58 2.00 1.23
N ALA A 248 20.88 1.74 1.42
CA ALA A 248 21.56 0.53 0.99
C ALA A 248 21.41 -0.65 1.97
N GLU A 249 21.00 -0.39 3.21
CA GLU A 249 20.92 -1.41 4.26
C GLU A 249 19.83 -2.45 3.98
N THR A 250 18.59 -2.03 3.69
CA THR A 250 17.49 -2.99 3.43
C THR A 250 17.76 -3.88 2.21
N PRO A 251 18.18 -3.37 1.03
CA PRO A 251 18.50 -4.22 -0.11
C PRO A 251 19.61 -5.23 0.20
N PHE A 252 20.65 -4.81 0.94
CA PHE A 252 21.71 -5.71 1.38
C PHE A 252 21.17 -6.83 2.28
N LEU A 253 20.38 -6.48 3.30
CA LEU A 253 19.81 -7.45 4.24
C LEU A 253 18.91 -8.47 3.53
N LEU A 254 18.01 -8.00 2.65
CA LEU A 254 17.11 -8.91 1.92
C LEU A 254 17.87 -9.86 1.00
N ALA A 255 18.86 -9.36 0.24
CA ALA A 255 19.68 -10.19 -0.62
C ALA A 255 20.48 -11.23 0.19
N ARG A 256 21.08 -10.81 1.30
CA ARG A 256 21.92 -11.69 2.12
C ARG A 256 21.11 -12.74 2.88
N VAL A 257 19.95 -12.38 3.42
CA VAL A 257 19.03 -13.34 4.06
C VAL A 257 18.52 -14.36 3.04
N ASN A 258 18.24 -13.93 1.80
CA ASN A 258 17.84 -14.85 0.75
C ASN A 258 18.94 -15.86 0.38
N GLU A 259 20.18 -15.41 0.28
CA GLU A 259 21.34 -16.27 0.04
C GLU A 259 21.55 -17.26 1.19
N LEU A 260 21.53 -16.79 2.44
CA LEU A 260 21.72 -17.63 3.64
C LEU A 260 20.60 -18.65 3.85
N THR A 261 19.40 -18.38 3.36
CA THR A 261 18.23 -19.26 3.51
C THR A 261 17.96 -20.10 2.26
N GLY A 262 18.81 -20.03 1.24
CA GLY A 262 18.64 -20.79 -0.01
C GLY A 262 17.33 -20.50 -0.74
N GLY A 263 16.79 -19.28 -0.62
CA GLY A 263 15.51 -18.89 -1.24
C GLY A 263 14.28 -18.97 -0.32
N ALA A 264 14.39 -19.58 0.87
CA ALA A 264 13.22 -19.76 1.75
C ALA A 264 12.64 -18.43 2.27
N SER A 265 13.48 -17.41 2.50
CA SER A 265 12.99 -16.08 2.89
C SER A 265 12.20 -15.39 1.78
N LEU A 266 12.59 -15.55 0.51
CA LEU A 266 11.85 -14.99 -0.61
C LEU A 266 10.49 -15.66 -0.76
N ALA A 267 10.42 -16.99 -0.67
CA ALA A 267 9.15 -17.72 -0.70
C ALA A 267 8.21 -17.27 0.44
N SER A 268 8.75 -17.12 1.66
CA SER A 268 8.00 -16.63 2.82
C SER A 268 7.50 -15.20 2.63
N ASN A 269 8.32 -14.33 2.02
CA ASN A 269 7.95 -12.95 1.71
C ASN A 269 6.81 -12.89 0.66
N ILE A 270 6.89 -13.70 -0.39
CA ILE A 270 5.83 -13.80 -1.40
C ILE A 270 4.51 -14.24 -0.75
N ALA A 271 4.55 -15.28 0.10
CA ALA A 271 3.37 -15.75 0.81
C ALA A 271 2.77 -14.68 1.74
N LEU A 272 3.60 -13.95 2.48
CA LEU A 272 3.16 -12.85 3.34
C LEU A 272 2.45 -11.76 2.52
N VAL A 273 3.03 -11.33 1.41
CA VAL A 273 2.47 -10.22 0.61
C VAL A 273 1.17 -10.65 -0.06
N LYS A 274 1.07 -11.91 -0.51
CA LYS A 274 -0.19 -12.51 -1.00
C LYS A 274 -1.26 -12.53 0.09
N ASN A 275 -0.90 -12.91 1.32
CA ASN A 275 -1.82 -12.90 2.45
C ASN A 275 -2.28 -11.47 2.81
N ASN A 276 -1.37 -10.50 2.78
CA ASN A 276 -1.69 -9.09 3.02
C ASN A 276 -2.66 -8.54 1.97
N ALA A 277 -2.44 -8.85 0.68
CA ALA A 277 -3.34 -8.45 -0.39
C ALA A 277 -4.73 -9.07 -0.23
N LEU A 278 -4.81 -10.36 0.12
CA LEU A 278 -6.06 -11.05 0.39
C LEU A 278 -6.83 -10.43 1.56
N VAL A 279 -6.17 -10.20 2.70
CA VAL A 279 -6.78 -9.58 3.88
C VAL A 279 -7.20 -8.14 3.56
N GLY A 280 -6.34 -7.36 2.91
CA GLY A 280 -6.65 -5.99 2.47
C GLY A 280 -7.88 -5.91 1.58
N ALA A 281 -8.01 -6.82 0.60
CA ALA A 281 -9.19 -6.89 -0.26
C ALA A 281 -10.47 -7.20 0.51
N LYS A 282 -10.43 -8.17 1.43
CA LYS A 282 -11.57 -8.50 2.29
C LYS A 282 -12.00 -7.32 3.17
N ILE A 283 -11.04 -6.60 3.75
CA ILE A 283 -11.31 -5.40 4.56
C ILE A 283 -11.95 -4.31 3.69
N ALA A 284 -11.40 -4.06 2.49
CA ALA A 284 -11.92 -3.05 1.58
C ALA A 284 -13.37 -3.35 1.15
N VAL A 285 -13.68 -4.62 0.85
CA VAL A 285 -15.05 -5.06 0.54
C VAL A 285 -15.99 -4.93 1.73
N ALA A 286 -15.56 -5.36 2.92
CA ALA A 286 -16.36 -5.21 4.14
C ALA A 286 -16.67 -3.74 4.43
N HIS A 287 -15.67 -2.85 4.29
CA HIS A 287 -15.84 -1.42 4.46
C HIS A 287 -16.74 -0.80 3.39
N ALA A 288 -16.61 -1.18 2.11
CA ALA A 288 -17.48 -0.69 1.04
C ALA A 288 -18.96 -1.03 1.30
N ARG A 289 -19.24 -2.27 1.75
CA ARG A 289 -20.59 -2.72 2.12
C ARG A 289 -21.20 -1.94 3.28
N MET A 290 -20.38 -1.46 4.23
CA MET A 290 -20.87 -0.66 5.36
C MET A 290 -21.31 0.76 4.96
N ARG A 291 -20.89 1.25 3.79
CA ARG A 291 -21.24 2.58 3.30
C ARG A 291 -22.47 2.58 2.38
N GLN A 292 -22.90 1.42 1.90
CA GLN A 292 -24.11 1.21 1.10
C GLN A 292 -25.35 1.23 2.00
#